data_AF-A0A9P0D006-F1
#
_entry.id   AF-A0A9P0D006-F1
#
_cell.length_a   1.000
_cell.length_b   1.000
_cell.length_c   1.000
_cell.angle_alpha   90.00
_cell.angle_beta   90.00
_cell.angle_gamma   90.00
#
_symmetry.space_group_name_H-M   'P 1'
#
loop_
_entity.id
_entity.type
_entity.pdbx_description
1 polymer ?
#
loop_
_entity_poly.entity_id
_entity_poly.type
_entity_poly.pdbx_seq_one_letter_code
_entity_poly.pdbx_strand_id
1 'polypeptide(L)'
;MSIMSDLNSDLDGEEAYVMHSNVKKRKRTEKMTDIMKKLRAISHESGEDCKCSRLKCFITICSEERQRIIFYFNQLGDYNAQSKYLSGLISVVPVQRRRNRKDEADANFHTFSYSYRVRARVENKLQDVSVCYKAFLSLHGISNRRVQNLKKNLCALGDTKPDGRGKHKNRPHRISDVTKLKVMDFIKSLKGRKSYYCIRDTS
;
A
#
# COMPACT_ATOMS: atom_id res chain seq x y z
N MET A 1 60.13 -28.83 48.28
CA MET A 1 59.99 -28.09 49.56
C MET A 1 59.43 -26.73 49.20
N SER A 2 58.11 -26.57 49.30
CA SER A 2 57.37 -26.09 50.48
C SER A 2 57.42 -24.56 50.56
N ILE A 3 56.24 -23.92 50.49
CA ILE A 3 55.70 -22.95 51.46
C ILE A 3 54.65 -22.04 50.77
N MET A 4 53.38 -22.23 51.21
CA MET A 4 52.35 -21.23 51.56
C MET A 4 51.87 -20.25 50.47
N SER A 5 50.61 -20.26 50.04
CA SER A 5 49.34 -19.95 50.74
C SER A 5 49.06 -18.45 50.94
N ASP A 6 47.90 -18.06 50.39
CA ASP A 6 46.98 -16.97 50.75
C ASP A 6 47.38 -15.52 50.46
N LEU A 7 46.61 -14.88 49.56
CA LEU A 7 45.77 -13.72 49.91
C LEU A 7 44.78 -13.40 48.78
N ASN A 8 43.50 -13.49 49.13
CA ASN A 8 42.35 -13.02 48.37
C ASN A 8 42.41 -11.50 48.14
N SER A 9 41.95 -11.06 46.97
CA SER A 9 41.31 -9.75 46.83
C SER A 9 40.22 -9.85 45.76
N ASP A 10 39.03 -10.17 46.26
CA ASP A 10 37.71 -9.77 45.81
C ASP A 10 37.70 -8.82 44.59
N LEU A 11 37.21 -9.34 43.46
CA LEU A 11 36.60 -8.55 42.40
C LEU A 11 35.20 -9.11 42.17
N ASP A 12 34.31 -8.78 43.10
CA ASP A 12 32.87 -8.83 42.90
C ASP A 12 32.52 -7.88 41.75
N GLY A 13 32.36 -8.47 40.55
CA GLY A 13 31.77 -7.79 39.42
C GLY A 13 30.28 -7.61 39.65
N GLU A 14 29.89 -6.48 40.24
CA GLU A 14 28.49 -6.03 40.24
C GLU A 14 28.05 -5.74 38.80
N GLU A 15 27.48 -6.73 38.12
CA GLU A 15 26.68 -6.51 36.92
C GLU A 15 25.40 -5.76 37.33
N ALA A 16 25.39 -4.45 37.10
CA ALA A 16 24.21 -3.60 37.29
C ALA A 16 23.05 -4.10 36.42
N TYR A 17 22.12 -4.84 37.04
CA TYR A 17 20.88 -5.27 36.41
C TYR A 17 19.97 -4.07 36.17
N VAL A 18 19.95 -3.55 34.93
CA VAL A 18 19.07 -2.46 34.52
C VAL A 18 17.62 -2.95 34.46
N MET A 19 16.87 -2.75 35.55
CA MET A 19 15.42 -2.94 35.61
C MET A 19 14.74 -2.05 34.57
N HIS A 20 14.47 -2.61 33.38
CA HIS A 20 13.60 -1.98 32.40
C HIS A 20 12.19 -1.94 32.97
N SER A 21 11.82 -0.79 33.54
CA SER A 21 10.44 -0.57 33.98
C SER A 21 9.50 -0.82 32.80
N ASN A 22 8.61 -1.81 32.95
CA ASN A 22 7.56 -2.09 31.97
C ASN A 22 6.50 -0.99 32.03
N VAL A 23 6.85 0.19 31.51
CA VAL A 23 5.88 1.26 31.29
C VAL A 23 4.90 0.74 30.25
N LYS A 24 3.67 0.44 30.66
CA LYS A 24 2.56 0.08 29.76
C LYS A 24 2.37 1.22 28.77
N LYS A 25 2.97 1.10 27.58
CA LYS A 25 2.75 2.03 26.48
C LYS A 25 1.25 2.09 26.23
N ARG A 26 0.69 3.30 26.27
CA ARG A 26 -0.74 3.55 26.03
C ARG A 26 -1.14 2.81 24.74
N LYS A 27 -2.21 2.00 24.79
CA LYS A 27 -2.70 1.29 23.61
C LYS A 27 -2.89 2.31 22.50
N ARG A 28 -2.15 2.14 21.40
CA ARG A 28 -2.21 3.05 20.26
C ARG A 28 -3.47 2.70 19.47
N THR A 29 -4.61 3.27 19.86
CA THR A 29 -5.84 3.15 19.09
C THR A 29 -5.66 3.89 17.77
N GLU A 30 -5.90 3.20 16.65
CA GLU A 30 -5.87 3.83 15.35
C GLU A 30 -6.98 4.89 15.25
N LYS A 31 -6.73 5.96 14.49
CA LYS A 31 -7.77 6.96 14.24
C LYS A 31 -8.94 6.27 13.55
N MET A 32 -10.18 6.61 13.95
CA MET A 32 -11.40 6.10 13.31
C MET A 32 -11.39 6.28 11.79
N THR A 33 -10.76 7.35 11.29
CA THR A 33 -10.59 7.62 9.86
C THR A 33 -9.73 6.57 9.16
N ASP A 34 -8.71 6.03 9.82
CA ASP A 34 -7.84 5.01 9.26
C ASP A 34 -8.53 3.63 9.29
N ILE A 35 -9.30 3.35 10.34
CA ILE A 35 -10.17 2.17 10.41
C ILE A 35 -11.21 2.20 9.28
N MET A 36 -11.90 3.32 9.07
CA MET A 36 -12.86 3.48 7.96
C MET A 36 -12.23 3.36 6.57
N LYS A 37 -10.95 3.71 6.41
CA LYS A 37 -10.23 3.47 5.14
C LYS A 37 -10.00 1.98 4.91
N LYS A 38 -9.56 1.26 5.94
CA LYS A 38 -9.36 -0.19 5.88
C LYS A 38 -10.68 -0.92 5.63
N LEU A 39 -11.75 -0.57 6.34
CA LEU A 39 -13.08 -1.16 6.13
C LEU A 39 -13.54 -1.00 4.67
N ARG A 40 -13.43 0.20 4.10
CA ARG A 40 -13.76 0.44 2.69
C ARG A 40 -12.89 -0.31 1.69
N ALA A 41 -11.66 -0.68 2.06
CA ALA A 41 -10.80 -1.50 1.21
C ALA A 41 -11.15 -2.99 1.27
N ILE A 42 -11.81 -3.45 2.34
CA ILE A 42 -12.12 -4.88 2.57
C ILE A 42 -13.59 -5.21 2.24
N SER A 43 -14.44 -4.21 2.06
CA SER A 43 -15.88 -4.38 1.85
C SER A 43 -16.30 -4.39 0.38
N HIS A 44 -15.49 -4.94 -0.54
CA HIS A 44 -15.91 -5.04 -1.95
C HIS A 44 -16.80 -6.26 -2.16
N GLU A 45 -17.81 -6.08 -3.02
CA GLU A 45 -18.76 -7.13 -3.40
C GLU A 45 -18.73 -7.35 -4.91
N SER A 46 -18.90 -8.60 -5.32
CA SER A 46 -18.98 -8.96 -6.73
C SER A 46 -20.23 -8.33 -7.35
N GLY A 47 -20.04 -7.62 -8.46
CA GLY A 47 -21.12 -6.99 -9.21
C GLY A 47 -21.89 -7.93 -10.14
N GLU A 48 -22.78 -7.34 -10.92
CA GLU A 48 -23.66 -8.05 -11.86
C GLU A 48 -22.90 -8.74 -13.00
N ASP A 49 -23.55 -9.73 -13.61
CA ASP A 49 -23.05 -10.40 -14.80
C ASP A 49 -22.86 -9.42 -15.97
N CYS A 50 -21.68 -9.47 -16.57
CA CYS A 50 -21.33 -8.71 -17.76
C CYS A 50 -22.14 -9.08 -19.01
N LYS A 51 -22.83 -10.23 -19.02
CA LYS A 51 -23.65 -10.77 -20.13
C LYS A 51 -22.92 -10.80 -21.48
N CYS A 52 -21.59 -10.96 -21.47
CA CYS A 52 -20.81 -10.91 -22.69
C CYS A 52 -20.89 -12.22 -23.49
N SER A 53 -21.22 -12.11 -24.79
CA SER A 53 -21.35 -13.27 -25.68
C SER A 53 -20.02 -13.86 -26.12
N ARG A 54 -18.99 -13.02 -26.32
CA ARG A 54 -17.68 -13.40 -26.85
C ARG A 54 -16.85 -14.24 -25.88
N LEU A 55 -16.69 -13.74 -24.65
CA LEU A 55 -15.81 -14.36 -23.66
C LEU A 55 -16.59 -15.16 -22.60
N LYS A 56 -17.93 -15.03 -22.56
CA LYS A 56 -18.80 -15.75 -21.63
C LYS A 56 -18.25 -15.79 -20.19
N CYS A 57 -17.75 -14.65 -19.71
CA CYS A 57 -16.88 -14.58 -18.52
C CYS A 57 -17.49 -15.23 -17.27
N PHE A 58 -18.79 -15.01 -17.03
CA PHE A 58 -19.51 -15.53 -15.86
C PHE A 58 -19.94 -16.99 -15.99
N ILE A 59 -19.88 -17.55 -17.21
CA ILE A 59 -20.11 -18.97 -17.46
C ILE A 59 -18.79 -19.73 -17.27
N THR A 60 -17.68 -19.18 -17.78
CA THR A 60 -16.35 -19.77 -17.63
C THR A 60 -15.86 -19.74 -16.18
N ILE A 61 -16.17 -18.68 -15.43
CA ILE A 61 -15.79 -18.56 -14.02
C ILE A 61 -16.99 -18.92 -13.15
N CYS A 62 -16.93 -20.09 -12.50
CA CYS A 62 -18.00 -20.56 -11.63
C CYS A 62 -18.23 -19.63 -10.43
N SER A 63 -19.39 -19.75 -9.77
CA SER A 63 -19.76 -18.88 -8.64
C SER A 63 -18.77 -18.93 -7.48
N GLU A 64 -18.27 -20.13 -7.16
CA GLU A 64 -17.30 -20.34 -6.07
C GLU A 64 -15.98 -19.60 -6.34
N GLU A 65 -15.47 -19.69 -7.57
CA GLU A 65 -14.23 -18.99 -7.94
C GLU A 65 -14.43 -17.46 -7.97
N ARG A 66 -15.62 -16.97 -8.32
CA ARG A 66 -15.96 -15.54 -8.20
C ARG A 66 -15.91 -15.06 -6.75
N GLN A 67 -16.48 -15.83 -5.83
CA GLN A 67 -16.43 -15.55 -4.39
C GLN A 67 -14.99 -15.61 -3.86
N ARG A 68 -14.19 -16.56 -4.35
CA ARG A 68 -12.78 -16.67 -4.03
C ARG A 68 -11.99 -15.44 -4.49
N ILE A 69 -12.20 -14.98 -5.73
CA ILE A 69 -11.51 -13.80 -6.29
C ILE A 69 -11.77 -12.56 -5.44
N ILE A 70 -13.04 -12.28 -5.12
CA ILE A 70 -13.39 -11.10 -4.32
C ILE A 70 -12.89 -11.24 -2.87
N PHE A 71 -12.95 -12.44 -2.31
CA PHE A 71 -12.41 -12.72 -0.97
C PHE A 71 -10.92 -12.41 -0.88
N TYR A 72 -10.10 -12.93 -1.82
CA TYR A 72 -8.68 -12.62 -1.85
C TYR A 72 -8.40 -11.14 -2.11
N PHE A 73 -9.20 -10.50 -2.97
CA PHE A 73 -9.07 -9.07 -3.22
C PHE A 73 -9.31 -8.23 -1.96
N ASN A 74 -10.32 -8.59 -1.17
CA ASN A 74 -10.62 -7.97 0.11
C ASN A 74 -9.54 -8.26 1.17
N GLN A 75 -8.97 -9.46 1.16
CA GLN A 75 -7.89 -9.86 2.08
C GLN A 75 -6.62 -8.99 1.93
N LEU A 76 -6.38 -8.40 0.75
CA LEU A 76 -5.25 -7.50 0.54
C LEU A 76 -5.27 -6.28 1.47
N GLY A 77 -6.47 -5.82 1.88
CA GLY A 77 -6.68 -4.82 2.93
C GLY A 77 -6.13 -3.39 2.70
N ASP A 78 -5.22 -3.21 1.75
CA ASP A 78 -4.60 -1.94 1.42
C ASP A 78 -4.81 -1.55 -0.05
N TYR A 79 -5.03 -0.25 -0.24
CA TYR A 79 -5.24 0.36 -1.55
C TYR A 79 -4.07 0.13 -2.51
N ASN A 80 -2.83 0.21 -2.03
CA ASN A 80 -1.65 0.06 -2.88
C ASN A 80 -1.43 -1.41 -3.23
N ALA A 81 -1.59 -2.31 -2.25
CA ALA A 81 -1.55 -3.75 -2.48
C ALA A 81 -2.59 -4.19 -3.53
N GLN A 82 -3.84 -3.70 -3.41
CA GLN A 82 -4.89 -3.92 -4.40
C GLN A 82 -4.55 -3.35 -5.77
N SER A 83 -4.00 -2.13 -5.82
CA SER A 83 -3.60 -1.50 -7.08
C SER A 83 -2.54 -2.35 -7.79
N LYS A 84 -1.51 -2.79 -7.05
CA LYS A 84 -0.43 -3.63 -7.57
C LYS A 84 -0.98 -4.96 -8.08
N TYR A 85 -1.86 -5.61 -7.31
CA TYR A 85 -2.55 -6.83 -7.74
C TYR A 85 -3.33 -6.61 -9.05
N LEU A 86 -4.20 -5.60 -9.12
CA LEU A 86 -4.99 -5.30 -10.32
C LEU A 86 -4.11 -4.96 -11.53
N SER A 87 -2.97 -4.30 -11.30
CA SER A 87 -2.04 -3.94 -12.36
C SER A 87 -1.38 -5.17 -12.99
N GLY A 88 -1.05 -6.20 -12.19
CA GLY A 88 -0.50 -7.45 -12.70
C GLY A 88 -1.49 -8.26 -13.55
N LEU A 89 -2.78 -7.98 -13.40
CA LEU A 89 -3.87 -8.59 -14.18
C LEU A 89 -4.21 -7.83 -15.47
N ILE A 90 -3.65 -6.64 -15.65
CA ILE A 90 -3.85 -5.79 -16.83
C ILE A 90 -2.58 -5.86 -17.68
N SER A 91 -2.71 -6.25 -18.94
CA SER A 91 -1.61 -6.16 -19.90
C SER A 91 -1.84 -4.98 -20.83
N VAL A 92 -0.84 -4.10 -20.91
CA VAL A 92 -0.84 -2.91 -21.76
C VAL A 92 0.06 -3.20 -22.95
N VAL A 93 -0.49 -3.09 -24.17
CA VAL A 93 0.23 -3.38 -25.41
C VAL A 93 0.21 -2.12 -26.29
N PRO A 94 1.36 -1.58 -26.72
CA PRO A 94 1.38 -0.44 -27.64
C PRO A 94 0.79 -0.83 -29.00
N VAL A 95 -0.02 0.05 -29.59
CA VAL A 95 -0.67 -0.22 -30.88
C VAL A 95 0.36 -0.09 -32.00
N GLN A 96 0.75 -1.22 -32.60
CA GLN A 96 1.80 -1.27 -33.63
C GLN A 96 1.34 -0.88 -35.03
N ARG A 97 0.08 -1.13 -35.39
CA ARG A 97 -0.46 -0.83 -36.72
C ARG A 97 -1.82 -0.16 -36.60
N ARG A 98 -2.00 0.92 -37.35
CA ARG A 98 -3.28 1.65 -37.46
C ARG A 98 -3.78 1.50 -38.89
N ARG A 99 -5.06 1.16 -39.06
CA ARG A 99 -5.72 1.03 -40.37
C ARG A 99 -6.79 2.10 -40.58
N ASN A 100 -6.60 3.28 -39.98
CA ASN A 100 -7.60 4.33 -40.08
C ASN A 100 -7.47 5.04 -41.43
N ARG A 101 -8.60 5.39 -42.04
CA ARG A 101 -8.64 6.08 -43.35
C ARG A 101 -8.69 7.61 -43.22
N LYS A 102 -8.81 8.13 -42.00
CA LYS A 102 -8.87 9.57 -41.70
C LYS A 102 -7.46 10.13 -41.44
N ASP A 103 -7.27 11.41 -41.77
CA ASP A 103 -6.04 12.14 -41.49
C ASP A 103 -5.71 12.22 -39.99
N GLU A 104 -4.43 12.33 -39.67
CA GLU A 104 -3.93 12.21 -38.29
C GLU A 104 -4.44 13.32 -37.36
N ALA A 105 -4.76 14.50 -37.89
CA ALA A 105 -5.21 15.64 -37.11
C ALA A 105 -6.64 15.47 -36.54
N ASP A 106 -7.52 14.76 -37.26
CA ASP A 106 -8.93 14.59 -36.88
C ASP A 106 -9.22 13.27 -36.15
N ALA A 107 -8.23 12.38 -36.07
CA ALA A 107 -8.41 11.04 -35.54
C ALA A 107 -7.94 10.93 -34.08
N ASN A 108 -8.88 10.70 -33.16
CA ASN A 108 -8.59 10.44 -31.75
C ASN A 108 -8.07 8.99 -31.55
N PHE A 109 -6.78 8.78 -31.78
CA PHE A 109 -6.17 7.45 -31.75
C PHE A 109 -5.95 6.93 -30.33
N HIS A 110 -6.24 5.65 -30.11
CA HIS A 110 -5.75 4.95 -28.94
C HIS A 110 -4.28 4.54 -29.14
N THR A 111 -3.40 5.03 -28.27
CA THR A 111 -1.97 4.69 -28.28
C THR A 111 -1.70 3.27 -27.75
N PHE A 112 -2.55 2.80 -26.83
CA PHE A 112 -2.39 1.51 -26.15
C PHE A 112 -3.66 0.69 -26.21
N SER A 113 -3.49 -0.63 -26.37
CA SER A 113 -4.51 -1.65 -26.20
C SER A 113 -4.39 -2.27 -24.81
N TYR A 114 -5.52 -2.75 -24.27
CA TYR A 114 -5.60 -3.31 -22.93
C TYR A 114 -6.29 -4.67 -22.95
N SER A 115 -5.66 -5.67 -22.36
CA SER A 115 -6.25 -6.98 -22.08
C SER A 115 -6.33 -7.22 -20.58
N TYR A 116 -7.44 -7.82 -20.13
CA TYR A 116 -7.69 -8.13 -18.73
C TYR A 116 -7.70 -9.64 -18.54
N ARG A 117 -7.03 -10.10 -17.49
CA ARG A 117 -6.97 -11.50 -17.10
C ARG A 117 -7.36 -11.65 -15.64
N VAL A 118 -7.87 -12.81 -15.26
CA VAL A 118 -8.13 -13.15 -13.87
C VAL A 118 -7.65 -14.58 -13.61
N ARG A 119 -7.03 -14.80 -12.46
CA ARG A 119 -6.63 -16.13 -12.01
C ARG A 119 -7.84 -16.84 -11.44
N ALA A 120 -8.30 -17.89 -12.12
CA ALA A 120 -9.43 -18.70 -11.69
C ALA A 120 -9.12 -20.18 -11.93
N ARG A 121 -9.71 -21.06 -11.12
CA ARG A 121 -9.72 -22.49 -11.41
C ARG A 121 -10.78 -22.80 -12.46
N VAL A 122 -10.35 -23.40 -13.56
CA VAL A 122 -11.22 -23.96 -14.59
C VAL A 122 -10.83 -25.42 -14.72
N GLU A 123 -11.80 -26.33 -14.64
CA GLU A 123 -11.55 -27.78 -14.71
C GLU A 123 -10.47 -28.25 -13.68
N ASN A 124 -10.54 -27.72 -12.46
CA ASN A 124 -9.60 -27.97 -11.35
C ASN A 124 -8.14 -27.53 -11.59
N LYS A 125 -7.84 -26.84 -12.70
CA LYS A 125 -6.52 -26.25 -12.97
C LYS A 125 -6.55 -24.75 -12.76
N LEU A 126 -5.53 -24.23 -12.08
CA LEU A 126 -5.37 -22.78 -11.90
C LEU A 126 -4.80 -22.17 -13.17
N GLN A 127 -5.56 -21.28 -13.82
CA GLN A 127 -5.13 -20.63 -15.06
C GLN A 127 -5.54 -19.15 -15.13
N ASP A 128 -4.85 -18.40 -15.99
CA ASP A 128 -5.19 -17.02 -16.32
C ASP A 128 -6.29 -17.01 -17.38
N VAL A 129 -7.51 -16.65 -16.99
CA VAL A 129 -8.67 -16.54 -17.88
C VAL A 129 -8.78 -15.11 -18.41
N SER A 130 -8.87 -14.93 -19.73
CA SER A 130 -9.12 -13.62 -20.32
C SER A 130 -10.56 -13.17 -20.08
N VAL A 131 -10.75 -11.96 -19.55
CA VAL A 131 -12.07 -11.42 -19.24
C VAL A 131 -12.33 -10.09 -19.95
N CYS A 132 -13.61 -9.76 -20.14
CA CYS A 132 -13.98 -8.44 -20.64
C CYS A 132 -13.81 -7.36 -19.56
N TYR A 133 -13.76 -6.09 -19.97
CA TYR A 133 -13.63 -4.97 -19.05
C TYR A 133 -14.73 -4.92 -17.99
N LYS A 134 -15.99 -5.14 -18.39
CA LYS A 134 -17.14 -5.13 -17.47
C LYS A 134 -17.02 -6.25 -16.44
N ALA A 135 -16.68 -7.47 -16.87
CA ALA A 135 -16.45 -8.59 -15.96
C ALA A 135 -15.30 -8.30 -14.99
N PHE A 136 -14.21 -7.70 -15.45
CA PHE A 136 -13.10 -7.32 -14.58
C PHE A 136 -13.54 -6.38 -13.45
N LEU A 137 -14.40 -5.40 -13.76
CA LEU A 137 -14.99 -4.50 -12.76
C LEU A 137 -15.91 -5.25 -11.79
N SER A 138 -16.83 -6.06 -12.32
CA SER A 138 -17.80 -6.82 -11.52
C SER A 138 -17.12 -7.83 -10.60
N LEU A 139 -16.16 -8.61 -11.09
CA LEU A 139 -15.47 -9.66 -10.31
C LEU A 139 -14.69 -9.12 -9.11
N HIS A 140 -14.22 -7.87 -9.18
CA HIS A 140 -13.45 -7.24 -8.11
C HIS A 140 -14.26 -6.18 -7.34
N GLY A 141 -15.52 -5.91 -7.70
CA GLY A 141 -16.32 -4.88 -7.04
C GLY A 141 -15.74 -3.48 -7.14
N ILE A 142 -15.07 -3.15 -8.26
CA ILE A 142 -14.36 -1.87 -8.43
C ILE A 142 -15.06 -0.94 -9.43
N SER A 143 -14.93 0.36 -9.20
CA SER A 143 -15.49 1.38 -10.10
C SER A 143 -14.66 1.57 -11.37
N ASN A 144 -15.30 2.01 -12.45
CA ASN A 144 -14.63 2.32 -13.73
C ASN A 144 -13.44 3.29 -13.56
N ARG A 145 -13.62 4.34 -12.73
CA ARG A 145 -12.58 5.34 -12.46
C ARG A 145 -11.33 4.72 -11.83
N ARG A 146 -11.48 3.63 -11.07
CA ARG A 146 -10.37 2.87 -10.49
C ARG A 146 -9.41 2.39 -11.58
N VAL A 147 -9.96 1.68 -12.56
CA VAL A 147 -9.16 1.04 -13.61
C VAL A 147 -8.64 2.06 -14.61
N GLN A 148 -9.39 3.13 -14.89
CA GLN A 148 -8.89 4.24 -15.71
C GLN A 148 -7.63 4.89 -15.12
N ASN A 149 -7.60 5.12 -13.81
CA ASN A 149 -6.40 5.64 -13.15
C ASN A 149 -5.22 4.66 -13.22
N LEU A 150 -5.49 3.35 -13.06
CA LEU A 150 -4.46 2.32 -13.21
C LEU A 150 -3.87 2.33 -14.64
N LYS A 151 -4.71 2.40 -15.68
CA LYS A 151 -4.25 2.50 -17.07
C LYS A 151 -3.34 3.70 -17.30
N LYS A 152 -3.73 4.88 -16.80
CA LYS A 152 -2.93 6.10 -16.92
C LYS A 152 -1.56 5.93 -16.27
N ASN A 153 -1.52 5.35 -15.07
CA ASN A 153 -0.27 5.11 -14.37
C ASN A 153 0.61 4.07 -15.09
N LEU A 154 0.02 2.97 -15.56
CA LEU A 154 0.74 1.93 -16.30
C LEU A 154 1.32 2.45 -17.62
N CYS A 155 0.60 3.31 -18.35
CA CYS A 155 1.12 3.90 -19.58
C CYS A 155 2.26 4.90 -19.31
N ALA A 156 2.23 5.61 -18.17
CA ALA A 156 3.20 6.66 -17.86
C ALA A 156 4.47 6.13 -17.17
N LEU A 157 4.34 5.15 -16.27
CA LEU A 157 5.41 4.70 -15.38
C LEU A 157 5.76 3.21 -15.55
N GLY A 158 4.90 2.42 -16.22
CA GLY A 158 5.03 0.95 -16.28
C GLY A 158 4.64 0.23 -14.98
N ASP A 159 4.35 0.96 -13.90
CA ASP A 159 3.95 0.41 -12.60
C ASP A 159 2.85 1.27 -11.95
N THR A 160 2.29 0.76 -10.85
CA THR A 160 1.34 1.47 -10.01
C THR A 160 1.99 2.59 -9.22
N LYS A 161 1.41 3.78 -9.33
CA LYS A 161 1.76 4.90 -8.47
C LYS A 161 1.18 4.67 -7.07
N PRO A 162 1.95 4.86 -5.99
CA PRO A 162 1.43 4.79 -4.63
C PRO A 162 0.39 5.90 -4.37
N ASP A 163 -0.50 5.67 -3.41
CA ASP A 163 -1.51 6.65 -3.03
C ASP A 163 -0.87 7.98 -2.60
N GLY A 164 -1.23 9.03 -3.35
CA GLY A 164 -0.75 10.41 -3.17
C GLY A 164 -1.75 11.30 -2.44
N ARG A 165 -2.88 10.78 -1.95
CA ARG A 165 -3.85 11.57 -1.18
C ARG A 165 -3.17 12.23 0.02
N GLY A 166 -3.51 13.50 0.28
CA GLY A 166 -2.89 14.32 1.32
C GLY A 166 -1.44 14.77 1.03
N LYS A 167 -0.81 14.27 -0.04
CA LYS A 167 0.54 14.65 -0.47
C LYS A 167 0.45 15.61 -1.66
N HIS A 168 0.25 16.90 -1.40
CA HIS A 168 0.27 17.94 -2.41
C HIS A 168 1.49 18.86 -2.23
N LYS A 169 2.08 19.30 -3.35
CA LYS A 169 3.18 20.28 -3.37
C LYS A 169 2.69 21.70 -3.09
N ASN A 170 1.49 22.04 -3.59
CA ASN A 170 0.89 23.36 -3.40
C ASN A 170 0.47 23.57 -1.94
N ARG A 171 1.33 24.18 -1.13
CA ARG A 171 1.07 24.48 0.28
C ARG A 171 1.36 25.96 0.51
N PRO A 172 0.45 26.87 0.12
CA PRO A 172 0.73 28.31 0.12
C PRO A 172 1.04 28.83 1.53
N HIS A 173 0.44 28.23 2.56
CA HIS A 173 0.68 28.57 3.97
C HIS A 173 1.78 27.73 4.63
N ARG A 174 2.62 27.01 3.86
CA ARG A 174 3.73 26.26 4.42
C ARG A 174 4.80 27.24 4.89
N ILE A 175 5.10 27.21 6.19
CA ILE A 175 6.22 27.94 6.77
C ILE A 175 7.51 27.56 6.01
N SER A 176 8.24 28.57 5.57
CA SER A 176 9.50 28.39 4.83
C SER A 176 10.50 27.63 5.69
N ASP A 177 11.35 26.86 5.03
CA ASP A 177 12.34 26.06 5.77
C ASP A 177 13.40 26.98 6.44
N VAL A 178 13.64 28.18 5.89
CA VAL A 178 14.45 29.25 6.51
C VAL A 178 13.86 29.69 7.86
N THR A 179 12.56 29.98 7.93
CA THR A 179 11.91 30.39 9.18
C THR A 179 11.93 29.26 10.21
N LYS A 180 11.79 28.00 9.78
CA LYS A 180 11.93 26.86 10.70
C LYS A 180 13.33 26.76 11.29
N LEU A 181 14.37 26.93 10.47
CA LEU A 181 15.75 26.90 10.95
C LEU A 181 15.99 28.00 11.99
N LYS A 182 15.54 29.23 11.74
CA LYS A 182 15.62 30.33 12.72
C LYS A 182 14.95 30.00 14.05
N VAL A 183 13.76 29.38 14.02
CA VAL A 183 13.06 28.94 15.24
C VAL A 183 13.86 27.85 15.96
N MET A 184 14.40 26.87 15.23
CA MET A 184 15.23 25.81 15.82
C MET A 184 16.52 26.35 16.44
N ASP A 185 17.19 27.29 15.78
CA ASP A 185 18.41 27.92 16.27
C ASP A 185 18.12 28.78 17.52
N PHE A 186 16.99 29.49 17.52
CA PHE A 186 16.51 30.18 18.70
C PHE A 186 16.25 29.21 19.86
N ILE A 187 15.53 28.11 19.64
CA ILE A 187 15.27 27.09 20.67
C ILE A 187 16.59 26.52 21.23
N LYS A 188 17.58 26.25 20.36
CA LYS A 188 18.91 25.77 20.79
C LYS A 188 19.69 26.81 21.60
N SER A 189 19.50 28.09 21.31
CA SER A 189 20.15 29.18 22.07
C SER A 189 19.60 29.32 23.50
N LEU A 190 18.39 28.80 23.77
CA LEU A 190 17.82 28.81 25.11
C LEU A 190 18.59 27.83 26.01
N LYS A 191 19.14 28.33 27.12
CA LYS A 191 19.75 27.47 28.14
C LYS A 191 18.69 26.55 28.73
N GLY A 192 18.83 25.24 28.52
CA GLY A 192 17.98 24.24 29.18
C GLY A 192 18.14 24.36 30.69
N ARG A 193 17.04 24.61 31.41
CA ARG A 193 17.03 24.48 32.87
C ARG A 193 16.73 23.03 33.21
N LYS A 194 17.53 22.42 34.09
CA LYS A 194 17.12 21.19 34.78
C LYS A 194 15.83 21.51 35.54
N SER A 195 14.75 20.79 35.28
CA SER A 195 13.56 20.90 36.12
C SER A 195 13.92 20.44 37.54
N TYR A 196 13.36 21.08 38.56
CA TYR A 196 13.60 20.67 39.95
C TYR A 196 13.17 19.21 40.22
N TYR A 197 12.30 18.67 39.37
CA TYR A 197 11.80 17.30 39.39
C TYR A 197 12.50 16.38 38.38
N CYS A 198 13.71 16.70 37.93
CA CYS A 198 14.53 15.69 37.26
C CYS A 198 14.75 14.56 38.26
N ILE A 199 14.28 13.34 37.95
CA ILE A 199 14.65 12.15 38.71
C ILE A 199 16.18 12.14 38.73
N ARG A 200 16.76 12.25 39.92
CA ARG A 200 18.21 12.06 40.12
C ARG A 200 18.54 10.71 39.52
N ASP A 201 19.50 10.67 38.60
CA ASP A 201 20.12 9.41 38.19
C ASP A 201 20.71 8.79 39.46
N THR A 202 19.99 7.84 40.04
CA THR A 202 20.47 7.03 41.14
C THR A 202 21.55 6.14 40.56
N SER A 203 22.81 6.51 40.84
CA SER A 203 23.99 5.68 40.64
C SER A 203 23.85 4.38 41.42
#